data_AF-A0A2T4DJA6-F1
#
_entry.id   AF-A0A2T4DJA6-F1
#
_cell.length_a   1.000
_cell.length_b   1.000
_cell.length_c   1.000
_cell.angle_alpha   90.00
_cell.angle_beta   90.00
_cell.angle_gamma   90.00
#
_symmetry.space_group_name_H-M   'P 1'
#
loop_
_entity.id
_entity.type
_entity.pdbx_description
1 polymer ?
#
loop_
_entity_poly.entity_id
_entity_poly.type
_entity_poly.pdbx_seq_one_letter_code
_entity_poly.pdbx_strand_id
1 'polypeptide(L)'
;MRFIIVTFILFQFSTLSVHSQKYGTAVGIRFGDNQFGVSVRQQFYKRFTGEALLEVSANEFTATILPKYHLPILGKGLNFYVGAGAHLGTLKDYGATVGVDLMAGIEMKVPALPVTVSADFKPAYHFRHEDWFDFPVAVSVHYIISKETREKRKKAREKRKRKRERRERREERRENGKDWKGWVNSLFEEDQEDRQ
;
A
#
# COMPACT_ATOMS: atom_id res chain seq x y z
N MET A 1 43.52 9.96 -26.94
CA MET A 1 43.34 8.72 -26.15
C MET A 1 42.72 8.94 -24.77
N ARG A 2 42.96 10.06 -24.05
CA ARG A 2 42.37 10.34 -22.72
C ARG A 2 40.82 10.46 -22.69
N PHE A 3 40.20 10.95 -23.75
CA PHE A 3 38.74 11.09 -23.83
C PHE A 3 38.00 9.76 -24.07
N ILE A 4 38.63 8.76 -24.69
CA ILE A 4 37.98 7.47 -25.01
C ILE A 4 37.78 6.61 -23.75
N ILE A 5 38.69 6.73 -22.77
CA ILE A 5 38.61 5.99 -21.50
C ILE A 5 37.44 6.49 -20.65
N VAL A 6 37.15 7.80 -20.65
CA VAL A 6 36.03 8.39 -19.92
C VAL A 6 34.69 7.94 -20.52
N THR A 7 34.57 7.88 -21.85
CA THR A 7 33.36 7.40 -22.52
C THR A 7 33.12 5.90 -22.30
N PHE A 8 34.19 5.10 -22.23
CA PHE A 8 34.08 3.66 -21.99
C PHE A 8 33.64 3.33 -20.55
N ILE A 9 34.04 4.14 -19.56
CA ILE A 9 33.62 3.99 -18.15
C ILE A 9 32.14 4.39 -17.98
N LEU A 10 31.66 5.42 -18.70
CA LEU A 10 30.25 5.83 -18.68
C LEU A 10 29.31 4.80 -19.32
N PHE A 11 29.79 4.01 -20.29
CA PHE A 11 28.96 2.99 -20.96
C PHE A 11 28.74 1.73 -20.10
N GLN A 12 29.63 1.42 -19.15
CA GLN A 12 29.54 0.23 -18.29
C GLN A 12 28.44 0.31 -17.21
N PHE A 13 27.90 1.50 -16.93
CA PHE A 13 26.77 1.67 -15.99
C PHE A 13 25.39 1.33 -16.58
N SER A 14 25.31 1.04 -17.90
CA SER A 14 24.04 0.90 -18.61
C SER A 14 23.39 -0.50 -18.55
N THR A 15 24.08 -1.52 -18.02
CA THR A 15 23.63 -2.92 -18.11
C THR A 15 23.09 -3.52 -16.83
N LEU A 16 22.92 -2.75 -15.75
CA LEU A 16 22.23 -3.23 -14.57
C LEU A 16 20.72 -3.32 -14.84
N SER A 17 20.33 -4.48 -15.36
CA SER A 17 18.95 -4.94 -15.40
C SER A 17 18.45 -5.13 -13.97
N VAL A 18 18.08 -4.02 -13.32
CA VAL A 18 17.40 -4.01 -12.03
C VAL A 18 16.15 -4.87 -12.22
N HIS A 19 16.12 -6.04 -11.59
CA HIS A 19 14.88 -6.77 -11.47
C HIS A 19 13.95 -5.90 -10.64
N SER A 20 12.77 -5.56 -11.18
CA SER A 20 11.70 -4.93 -10.41
C SER A 20 11.27 -5.91 -9.32
N GLN A 21 12.00 -5.92 -8.21
CA GLN A 21 11.62 -6.66 -7.01
C GLN A 21 10.26 -6.10 -6.60
N LYS A 22 9.21 -6.93 -6.71
CA LYS A 22 7.88 -6.55 -6.25
C LYS A 22 7.95 -6.47 -4.73
N TYR A 23 7.88 -5.26 -4.20
CA TYR A 23 7.84 -5.04 -2.76
C TYR A 23 6.50 -5.56 -2.24
N GLY A 24 6.54 -6.19 -1.08
CA GLY A 24 5.34 -6.51 -0.32
C GLY A 24 5.17 -5.48 0.78
N THR A 25 6.11 -5.52 1.72
CA THR A 25 6.07 -4.68 2.92
C THR A 25 7.46 -4.11 3.16
N ALA A 26 7.53 -2.81 3.43
CA ALA A 26 8.75 -2.11 3.81
C ALA A 26 8.50 -1.30 5.08
N VAL A 27 9.53 -1.15 5.89
CA VAL A 27 9.52 -0.32 7.09
C VAL A 27 10.66 0.66 6.97
N GLY A 28 10.41 1.93 7.27
CA GLY A 28 11.37 2.98 7.12
C GLY A 28 11.37 3.96 8.27
N ILE A 29 12.42 4.75 8.24
CA ILE A 29 12.60 5.91 9.09
C ILE A 29 12.61 7.14 8.19
N ARG A 30 12.06 8.24 8.68
CA ARG A 30 11.89 9.51 8.00
C ARG A 30 12.52 10.59 8.87
N PHE A 31 13.36 11.40 8.25
CA PHE A 31 14.05 12.52 8.90
C PHE A 31 13.63 13.80 8.18
N GLY A 32 12.84 14.62 8.87
CA GLY A 32 12.61 16.02 8.51
C GLY A 32 13.46 16.95 9.39
N ASP A 33 13.41 18.25 9.13
CA ASP A 33 14.26 19.24 9.83
C ASP A 33 14.11 19.18 11.36
N ASN A 34 12.87 19.09 11.86
CA ASN A 34 12.55 19.03 13.29
C ASN A 34 11.63 17.85 13.66
N GLN A 35 11.52 16.86 12.77
CA GLN A 35 10.56 15.76 12.93
C GLN A 35 11.25 14.43 12.64
N PHE A 36 11.14 13.49 13.57
CA PHE A 36 11.58 12.11 13.37
C PHE A 36 10.36 11.23 13.16
N GLY A 37 10.33 10.51 12.05
CA GLY A 37 9.22 9.65 11.68
C GLY A 37 9.61 8.20 11.48
N VAL A 38 8.66 7.30 11.72
CA VAL A 38 8.71 5.91 11.30
C VAL A 38 7.55 5.62 10.37
N SER A 39 7.82 4.93 9.27
CA SER A 39 6.84 4.64 8.24
C SER A 39 6.75 3.14 7.96
N VAL A 40 5.54 2.65 7.76
CA VAL A 40 5.26 1.29 7.33
C VAL A 40 4.51 1.35 6.01
N ARG A 41 5.08 0.70 5.01
CA ARG A 41 4.62 0.73 3.63
C ARG A 41 4.18 -0.65 3.17
N GLN A 42 2.97 -0.73 2.64
CA GLN A 42 2.38 -1.95 2.10
C GLN A 42 2.00 -1.76 0.63
N GLN A 43 2.61 -2.53 -0.26
CA GLN A 43 2.32 -2.47 -1.69
C GLN A 43 1.12 -3.37 -2.04
N PHE A 44 0.03 -2.77 -2.52
CA PHE A 44 -1.17 -3.49 -2.95
C PHE A 44 -1.14 -3.82 -4.45
N TYR A 45 -0.66 -2.89 -5.28
CA TYR A 45 -0.54 -3.05 -6.73
C TYR A 45 0.80 -2.54 -7.22
N LYS A 46 1.16 -2.81 -8.48
CA LYS A 46 2.47 -2.45 -9.05
C LYS A 46 2.82 -0.96 -8.90
N ARG A 47 1.82 -0.08 -8.93
CA ARG A 47 1.98 1.38 -8.82
C ARG A 47 1.26 1.97 -7.61
N PHE A 48 0.62 1.16 -6.78
CA PHE A 48 -0.22 1.65 -5.69
C PHE A 48 0.19 1.01 -4.37
N THR A 49 0.42 1.85 -3.40
CA THR A 49 1.00 1.51 -2.11
C THR A 49 0.25 2.26 -1.02
N GLY A 50 -0.02 1.62 0.11
CA GLY A 50 -0.47 2.31 1.32
C GLY A 50 0.70 2.55 2.25
N GLU A 51 0.75 3.71 2.89
CA GLU A 51 1.75 4.06 3.89
C GLU A 51 1.06 4.56 5.16
N ALA A 52 1.52 4.05 6.30
CA ALA A 52 1.24 4.58 7.62
C ALA A 52 2.52 5.22 8.14
N LEU A 53 2.44 6.48 8.57
CA LEU A 53 3.56 7.30 9.00
C LEU A 53 3.25 7.81 10.41
N LEU A 54 4.21 7.65 11.33
CA LEU A 54 4.16 8.21 12.68
C LEU A 54 5.32 9.17 12.81
N GLU A 55 5.05 10.44 13.01
CA GLU A 55 6.03 11.52 13.18
C GLU A 55 5.99 12.01 14.63
N VAL A 56 7.17 12.19 15.21
CA VAL A 56 7.36 12.70 16.57
C VAL A 56 8.28 13.91 16.48
N SER A 57 7.84 15.01 17.07
CA SER A 57 8.63 16.22 17.30
C SER A 57 8.71 16.52 18.80
N ALA A 58 9.35 17.63 19.17
CA ALA A 58 9.55 18.00 20.58
C ALA A 58 8.21 18.12 21.35
N ASN A 59 7.18 18.67 20.71
CA ASN A 59 5.90 18.99 21.34
C ASN A 59 4.68 18.32 20.66
N GLU A 60 4.91 17.55 19.60
CA GLU A 60 3.86 17.05 18.73
C GLU A 60 4.06 15.59 18.37
N PHE A 61 2.96 14.84 18.32
CA PHE A 61 2.92 13.51 17.78
C PHE A 61 1.87 13.47 16.67
N THR A 62 2.25 12.99 15.48
CA THR A 62 1.38 12.98 14.31
C THR A 62 1.34 11.60 13.69
N ALA A 63 0.14 11.05 13.54
CA ALA A 63 -0.12 9.81 12.84
C ALA A 63 -0.83 10.08 11.52
N THR A 64 -0.17 9.77 10.40
CA THR A 64 -0.68 9.96 9.04
C THR A 64 -0.90 8.61 8.37
N ILE A 65 -2.00 8.50 7.63
CA ILE A 65 -2.24 7.37 6.72
C ILE A 65 -2.49 7.93 5.32
N LEU A 66 -1.71 7.47 4.34
CA LEU A 66 -1.86 7.90 2.96
C LEU A 66 -1.62 6.79 1.92
N PRO A 67 -2.49 6.66 0.91
CA PRO A 67 -2.14 5.98 -0.33
C PRO A 67 -1.15 6.79 -1.18
N LYS A 68 -0.24 6.09 -1.84
CA LYS A 68 0.77 6.63 -2.76
C LYS A 68 0.68 5.94 -4.12
N TYR A 69 0.76 6.74 -5.17
CA TYR A 69 0.85 6.31 -6.57
C TYR A 69 2.27 6.55 -7.09
N HIS A 70 2.91 5.49 -7.61
CA HIS A 70 4.29 5.53 -8.08
C HIS A 70 4.38 5.58 -9.61
N LEU A 71 5.11 6.56 -10.13
CA LEU A 71 5.38 6.84 -11.54
C LEU A 71 6.88 6.59 -11.82
N PRO A 72 7.26 5.60 -12.64
CA PRO A 72 8.66 5.42 -13.02
C PRO A 72 9.10 6.54 -13.96
N ILE A 73 10.10 7.34 -13.58
CA ILE A 73 10.60 8.46 -14.40
C ILE A 73 11.82 8.03 -15.21
N LEU A 74 12.86 7.52 -14.53
CA LEU A 74 14.15 7.17 -15.13
C LEU A 74 14.51 5.73 -14.80
N GLY A 75 14.24 4.83 -15.76
CA GLY A 75 14.54 3.41 -15.63
C GLY A 75 13.86 2.74 -14.43
N LYS A 76 14.45 1.64 -13.95
CA LYS A 76 13.89 0.84 -12.85
C LYS A 76 14.38 1.27 -11.46
N GLY A 77 15.30 2.25 -11.40
CA GLY A 77 15.94 2.74 -10.18
C GLY A 77 15.24 3.96 -9.57
N LEU A 78 14.74 4.89 -10.39
CA LEU A 78 14.15 6.15 -9.92
C LEU A 78 12.65 6.20 -10.19
N ASN A 79 11.85 6.39 -9.15
CA ASN A 79 10.40 6.49 -9.22
C ASN A 79 9.96 7.79 -8.57
N PHE A 80 9.08 8.54 -9.23
CA PHE A 80 8.31 9.57 -8.56
C PHE A 80 7.15 8.91 -7.81
N TYR A 81 6.71 9.52 -6.71
CA TYR A 81 5.43 9.19 -6.12
C TYR A 81 4.66 10.45 -5.75
N VAL A 82 3.34 10.31 -5.79
CA VAL A 82 2.39 11.29 -5.29
C VAL A 82 1.36 10.56 -4.46
N GLY A 83 1.00 11.13 -3.32
CA GLY A 83 0.04 10.59 -2.38
C GLY A 83 -0.75 11.71 -1.72
N ALA A 84 -1.90 11.33 -1.21
CA ALA A 84 -2.80 12.22 -0.47
C ALA A 84 -3.43 11.40 0.65
N GLY A 85 -3.51 11.96 1.84
CA GLY A 85 -4.07 11.30 3.00
C GLY A 85 -4.50 12.28 4.08
N ALA A 86 -4.68 11.74 5.27
CA ALA A 86 -5.08 12.51 6.43
C ALA A 86 -4.19 12.16 7.62
N HIS A 87 -4.02 13.14 8.49
CA HIS A 87 -3.25 13.00 9.71
C HIS A 87 -4.07 13.36 10.94
N LEU A 88 -3.71 12.70 12.03
CA LEU A 88 -4.22 12.91 13.36
C LEU A 88 -3.00 13.24 14.24
N GLY A 89 -2.93 14.50 14.65
CA GLY A 89 -1.91 15.01 15.57
C GLY A 89 -2.42 15.07 17.00
N THR A 90 -1.50 15.06 17.95
CA THR A 90 -1.76 15.46 19.34
C THR A 90 -0.69 16.45 19.76
N LEU A 91 -1.08 17.66 20.14
CA LEU A 91 -0.21 18.60 20.84
C LEU A 91 -0.34 18.35 22.34
N LYS A 92 0.80 18.39 23.05
CA LYS A 92 0.81 18.31 24.52
C LYS A 92 -0.08 19.37 25.17
N ASP A 93 -0.22 20.54 24.55
CA ASP A 93 -0.89 21.69 25.16
C ASP A 93 -2.30 21.98 24.60
N TYR A 94 -2.66 21.48 23.42
CA TYR A 94 -3.89 21.86 22.68
C TYR A 94 -4.83 20.69 22.30
N GLY A 95 -4.46 19.44 22.60
CA GLY A 95 -5.30 18.27 22.34
C GLY A 95 -5.15 17.69 20.93
N ALA A 96 -6.20 17.04 20.42
CA ALA A 96 -6.16 16.31 19.14
C ALA A 96 -6.39 17.25 17.94
N THR A 97 -5.44 17.25 17.01
CA THR A 97 -5.47 17.99 15.75
C THR A 97 -5.75 17.03 14.61
N VAL A 98 -6.50 17.47 13.60
CA VAL A 98 -6.78 16.68 12.40
C VAL A 98 -6.52 17.52 11.16
N GLY A 99 -6.02 16.88 10.11
CA GLY A 99 -5.66 17.56 8.88
C GLY A 99 -5.60 16.63 7.69
N VAL A 100 -5.33 17.24 6.54
CA VAL A 100 -5.07 16.53 5.28
C VAL A 100 -3.66 16.83 4.84
N ASP A 101 -2.98 15.78 4.38
CA ASP A 101 -1.61 15.82 3.91
C ASP A 101 -1.59 15.45 2.43
N LEU A 102 -0.95 16.28 1.61
CA LEU A 102 -0.47 15.79 0.31
C LEU A 102 1.00 15.48 0.46
N MET A 103 1.49 14.52 -0.33
CA MET A 103 2.88 14.13 -0.30
C MET A 103 3.35 13.83 -1.71
N ALA A 104 4.45 14.42 -2.13
CA ALA A 104 5.06 14.07 -3.38
C ALA A 104 6.58 14.04 -3.25
N GLY A 105 7.22 13.16 -4.00
CA GLY A 105 8.64 12.95 -3.85
C GLY A 105 9.22 11.95 -4.82
N ILE A 106 10.52 11.77 -4.68
CA ILE A 106 11.32 10.90 -5.53
C ILE A 106 11.84 9.77 -4.65
N GLU A 107 11.70 8.54 -5.14
CA GLU A 107 12.18 7.32 -4.54
C GLU A 107 13.24 6.69 -5.44
N MET A 108 14.42 6.49 -4.86
CA MET A 108 15.53 5.78 -5.46
C MET A 108 15.72 4.42 -4.80
N LYS A 109 15.79 3.38 -5.62
CA LYS A 109 16.09 2.02 -5.18
C LYS A 109 17.58 1.80 -5.24
N VAL A 110 18.17 1.42 -4.12
CA VAL A 110 19.61 1.13 -4.06
C VAL A 110 19.85 -0.22 -4.75
N PRO A 111 20.62 -0.28 -5.85
CA PRO A 111 21.05 -1.55 -6.42
C PRO A 111 21.91 -2.28 -5.39
N ALA A 112 21.77 -3.61 -5.28
CA ALA A 112 22.45 -4.50 -4.32
C ALA A 112 21.87 -4.59 -2.89
N LEU A 113 21.20 -3.56 -2.36
CA LEU A 113 20.60 -3.61 -1.01
C LEU A 113 19.07 -3.62 -1.07
N PRO A 114 18.38 -4.32 -0.13
CA PRO A 114 16.93 -4.28 -0.01
C PRO A 114 16.47 -2.96 0.68
N VAL A 115 16.99 -1.82 0.21
CA VAL A 115 16.74 -0.49 0.77
C VAL A 115 16.30 0.47 -0.33
N THR A 116 15.34 1.33 0.00
CA THR A 116 14.91 2.44 -0.85
C THR A 116 15.07 3.76 -0.10
N VAL A 117 15.72 4.72 -0.73
CA VAL A 117 15.88 6.08 -0.22
C VAL A 117 14.87 6.96 -0.95
N SER A 118 14.16 7.80 -0.23
CA SER A 118 13.24 8.76 -0.80
C SER A 118 13.43 10.14 -0.23
N ALA A 119 13.23 11.15 -1.06
CA ALA A 119 13.14 12.54 -0.64
C ALA A 119 11.75 13.04 -1.06
N ASP A 120 11.01 13.61 -0.12
CA ASP A 120 9.66 14.08 -0.38
C ASP A 120 9.31 15.34 0.39
N PHE A 121 8.34 16.05 -0.18
CA PHE A 121 7.72 17.23 0.40
C PHE A 121 6.28 16.89 0.74
N LYS A 122 5.82 17.26 1.94
CA LYS A 122 4.51 16.90 2.48
C LYS A 122 3.71 18.15 2.85
N PRO A 123 3.10 18.88 1.89
CA PRO A 123 2.27 20.03 2.23
C PRO A 123 1.06 19.57 3.05
N ALA A 124 0.94 20.12 4.26
CA ALA A 124 -0.06 19.77 5.25
C ALA A 124 -1.03 20.93 5.42
N TYR A 125 -2.33 20.63 5.45
CA TYR A 125 -3.38 21.58 5.78
C TYR A 125 -4.06 21.16 7.08
N HIS A 126 -4.00 22.03 8.09
CA HIS A 126 -4.56 21.77 9.41
C HIS A 126 -5.89 22.51 9.60
N PHE A 127 -6.96 21.79 9.96
CA PHE A 127 -8.29 22.41 10.12
C PHE A 127 -8.50 23.11 11.47
N ARG A 128 -7.69 22.77 12.49
CA ARG A 128 -7.86 23.22 13.88
C ARG A 128 -6.53 23.65 14.52
N HIS A 129 -5.68 24.31 13.74
CA HIS A 129 -4.37 24.80 14.16
C HIS A 129 -4.23 26.29 13.76
N GLU A 130 -3.36 27.05 14.45
CA GLU A 130 -3.06 28.46 14.08
C GLU A 130 -2.38 28.54 12.71
N ASP A 131 -1.49 27.59 12.42
CA ASP A 131 -0.87 27.41 11.11
C ASP A 131 -1.74 26.54 10.21
N TRP A 132 -2.34 27.19 9.23
CA TRP A 132 -3.24 26.60 8.23
C TRP A 132 -2.47 25.81 7.16
N PHE A 133 -1.18 26.09 6.96
CA PHE A 133 -0.35 25.47 5.93
C PHE A 133 1.09 25.24 6.41
N ASP A 134 1.60 24.01 6.24
CA ASP A 134 3.01 23.66 6.48
C ASP A 134 3.58 22.92 5.26
N PHE A 135 4.88 23.06 5.00
CA PHE A 135 5.60 22.46 3.87
C PHE A 135 6.85 21.67 4.31
N PRO A 136 6.71 20.65 5.17
CA PRO A 136 7.85 19.86 5.61
C PRO A 136 8.47 19.09 4.44
N VAL A 137 9.79 19.22 4.31
CA VAL A 137 10.62 18.39 3.44
C VAL A 137 11.32 17.36 4.31
N ALA A 138 11.38 16.12 3.84
CA ALA A 138 12.05 15.05 4.57
C ALA A 138 12.72 14.04 3.66
N VAL A 139 13.74 13.39 4.22
CA VAL A 139 14.43 12.26 3.62
C VAL A 139 14.05 11.00 4.39
N SER A 140 13.62 9.97 3.67
CA SER A 140 13.22 8.70 4.27
C SER A 140 14.06 7.55 3.73
N VAL A 141 14.36 6.57 4.58
CA VAL A 141 15.05 5.34 4.22
C VAL A 141 14.16 4.17 4.63
N HIS A 142 13.77 3.34 3.66
CA HIS A 142 12.91 2.19 3.89
C HIS A 142 13.65 0.89 3.60
N TYR A 143 13.61 -0.02 4.57
CA TYR A 143 14.08 -1.39 4.46
C TYR A 143 12.94 -2.32 4.03
N ILE A 144 13.18 -3.12 3.01
CA ILE A 144 12.19 -4.04 2.44
C ILE A 144 12.24 -5.36 3.21
N ILE A 145 11.24 -5.58 4.06
CA ILE A 145 11.13 -6.79 4.88
C ILE A 145 10.64 -7.97 4.05
N SER A 146 9.58 -7.77 3.27
CA SER A 146 8.93 -8.87 2.56
C SER A 146 8.97 -8.66 1.06
N LYS A 147 9.66 -9.57 0.36
CA LYS A 147 9.48 -9.79 -1.07
C LYS A 147 8.19 -10.59 -1.23
N GLU A 148 7.12 -9.96 -1.69
CA GLU A 148 5.88 -10.67 -1.98
C GLU A 148 6.11 -11.55 -3.22
N THR A 149 6.55 -12.80 -3.02
CA THR A 149 6.74 -13.76 -4.11
C THR A 149 5.40 -13.99 -4.81
N ARG A 150 5.40 -14.08 -6.15
CA ARG A 150 4.20 -14.40 -6.96
C ARG A 150 3.39 -15.58 -6.39
N GLU A 151 4.06 -16.53 -5.73
CA GLU A 151 3.46 -17.67 -5.06
C GLU A 151 2.55 -17.33 -3.87
N LYS A 152 2.92 -16.39 -3.00
CA LYS A 152 2.06 -16.00 -1.86
C LYS A 152 0.75 -15.38 -2.37
N ARG A 153 0.82 -14.56 -3.42
CA ARG A 153 -0.38 -14.03 -4.11
C ARG A 153 -1.19 -15.12 -4.81
N LYS A 154 -0.55 -16.08 -5.48
CA LYS A 154 -1.26 -17.22 -6.10
C LYS A 154 -1.99 -18.05 -5.04
N LYS A 155 -1.32 -18.44 -3.96
CA LYS A 155 -1.93 -19.17 -2.83
C LYS A 155 -3.08 -18.39 -2.18
N ALA A 156 -2.93 -17.07 -2.01
CA ALA A 156 -4.01 -16.22 -1.49
C ALA A 156 -5.22 -16.16 -2.45
N ARG A 157 -4.98 -16.06 -3.76
CA ARG A 157 -6.04 -16.09 -4.78
C ARG A 157 -6.74 -17.44 -4.83
N GLU A 158 -6.00 -18.55 -4.81
CA GLU A 158 -6.56 -19.89 -4.75
C GLU A 158 -7.38 -20.12 -3.48
N LYS A 159 -6.89 -19.67 -2.32
CA LYS A 159 -7.64 -19.75 -1.07
C LYS A 159 -8.95 -18.95 -1.12
N ARG A 160 -8.93 -17.76 -1.73
CA ARG A 160 -10.15 -16.96 -1.96
C ARG A 160 -11.11 -17.65 -2.93
N LYS A 161 -10.62 -18.22 -4.03
CA LYS A 161 -11.42 -18.97 -5.02
C LYS A 161 -12.08 -20.20 -4.38
N ARG A 162 -11.31 -21.01 -3.66
CA ARG A 162 -11.81 -22.16 -2.89
C ARG A 162 -12.87 -21.75 -1.85
N LYS A 163 -12.69 -20.60 -1.19
CA LYS A 163 -13.68 -20.10 -0.21
C LYS A 163 -14.97 -19.64 -0.88
N ARG A 164 -14.88 -19.05 -2.08
CA ARG A 164 -16.05 -18.65 -2.89
C ARG A 164 -16.79 -19.87 -3.43
N GLU A 165 -16.08 -20.82 -4.03
CA GLU A 165 -16.66 -22.10 -4.49
C GLU A 165 -17.33 -22.89 -3.35
N ARG A 166 -16.77 -22.82 -2.13
CA ARG A 166 -17.39 -23.42 -0.93
C ARG A 166 -18.65 -22.69 -0.47
N ARG A 167 -18.77 -21.38 -0.72
CA ARG A 167 -19.99 -20.61 -0.41
C ARG A 167 -21.07 -20.89 -1.45
N GLU A 168 -20.71 -20.85 -2.73
CA GLU A 168 -21.61 -21.18 -3.84
C GLU A 168 -22.16 -22.61 -3.68
N ARG A 169 -21.30 -23.61 -3.42
CA ARG A 169 -21.79 -24.98 -3.11
C ARG A 169 -22.68 -25.10 -1.87
N ARG A 170 -22.56 -24.20 -0.90
CA ARG A 170 -23.44 -24.20 0.29
C ARG A 170 -24.77 -23.55 -0.02
N GLU A 171 -24.80 -22.54 -0.88
CA GLU A 171 -26.02 -21.88 -1.36
C GLU A 171 -26.80 -22.82 -2.29
N GLU A 172 -26.12 -23.47 -3.23
CA GLU A 172 -26.71 -24.47 -4.13
C GLU A 172 -27.31 -25.66 -3.37
N ARG A 173 -26.62 -26.16 -2.33
CA ARG A 173 -27.18 -27.18 -1.42
C ARG A 173 -28.40 -26.70 -0.63
N ARG A 174 -28.49 -25.41 -0.32
CA ARG A 174 -29.64 -24.81 0.36
C ARG A 174 -30.82 -24.64 -0.58
N GLU A 175 -30.57 -24.28 -1.84
CA GLU A 175 -31.61 -24.19 -2.88
C GLU A 175 -32.16 -25.57 -3.23
N ASN A 176 -31.29 -26.54 -3.56
CA ASN A 176 -31.73 -27.92 -3.84
C ASN A 176 -32.45 -28.55 -2.64
N GLY A 177 -32.06 -28.22 -1.41
CA GLY A 177 -32.74 -28.70 -0.21
C GLY A 177 -34.13 -28.08 0.00
N LYS A 178 -34.37 -26.87 -0.50
CA LYS A 178 -35.71 -26.24 -0.51
C LYS A 178 -36.57 -26.79 -1.62
N ASP A 179 -35.99 -26.95 -2.81
CA ASP A 179 -36.65 -27.52 -3.98
C ASP A 179 -37.11 -28.97 -3.73
N TRP A 180 -36.22 -29.80 -3.17
CA TRP A 180 -36.56 -31.17 -2.75
C TRP A 180 -37.72 -31.20 -1.75
N LYS A 181 -37.73 -30.29 -0.77
CA LYS A 181 -38.85 -30.20 0.19
C LYS A 181 -40.15 -29.75 -0.48
N GLY A 182 -40.08 -28.85 -1.46
CA GLY A 182 -41.22 -28.41 -2.25
C GLY A 182 -41.82 -29.56 -3.07
N TRP A 183 -40.98 -30.28 -3.80
CA TRP A 183 -41.39 -31.46 -4.58
C TRP A 183 -41.97 -32.57 -3.71
N VAL A 184 -41.38 -32.84 -2.55
CA VAL A 184 -41.93 -33.81 -1.60
C VAL A 184 -43.31 -33.36 -1.10
N ASN A 185 -43.48 -32.08 -0.75
CA ASN A 185 -44.77 -31.57 -0.30
C ASN A 185 -45.85 -31.65 -1.39
N SER A 186 -45.53 -31.33 -2.64
CA SER A 186 -46.51 -31.40 -3.74
C SER A 186 -46.99 -32.82 -4.02
N LEU A 187 -46.10 -33.82 -3.90
CA LEU A 187 -46.48 -35.23 -4.01
C LEU A 187 -47.44 -35.67 -2.90
N PHE A 188 -47.27 -35.14 -1.68
CA PHE A 188 -48.18 -35.43 -0.58
C PHE A 188 -49.51 -34.66 -0.69
N GLU A 189 -49.55 -33.52 -1.40
CA GLU A 189 -50.78 -32.75 -1.64
C GLU A 189 -51.63 -33.38 -2.76
N GLU A 190 -51.03 -33.84 -3.87
CA GLU A 190 -51.74 -34.58 -4.94
C GLU A 190 -52.41 -35.87 -4.42
N ASP A 191 -51.72 -36.61 -3.55
CA ASP A 191 -52.20 -37.88 -3.00
C ASP A 191 -53.35 -37.72 -1.95
N GLN A 192 -53.63 -36.48 -1.54
CA GLN A 192 -54.76 -36.11 -0.68
C GLN A 192 -55.96 -35.57 -1.48
N GLU A 193 -55.71 -34.97 -2.65
CA GLU A 193 -56.75 -34.46 -3.56
C GLU A 193 -57.43 -35.60 -4.33
N ASP A 194 -56.69 -36.64 -4.72
CA ASP A 194 -57.22 -37.86 -5.36
C ASP A 194 -58.02 -38.78 -4.42
N ARG A 195 -58.09 -38.46 -3.11
CA ARG A 195 -58.82 -39.24 -2.09
C ARG A 195 -60.17 -38.64 -1.67
N GLN A 196 -60.63 -37.58 -2.33
CA GLN A 196 -62.00 -37.04 -2.21
C GLN A 196 -62.82 -37.36 -3.45
#